data_AF-A0A1Q7WV33-F1
#
_entry.id   AF-A0A1Q7WV33-F1
#
_cell.length_a   1.000
_cell.length_b   1.000
_cell.length_c   1.000
_cell.angle_alpha   90.00
_cell.angle_beta   90.00
_cell.angle_gamma   90.00
#
_symmetry.space_group_name_H-M   'P 1'
#
loop_
_entity.id
_entity.type
_entity.pdbx_description
1 polymer ?
#
loop_
_entity_poly.entity_id
_entity_poly.type
_entity_poly.pdbx_seq_one_letter_code
_entity_poly.pdbx_strand_id
1 'polypeptide(L)'
;MRDAATDKIAEAIKCGGLAHMKSVRLQDVLYSLTQQQQEQGETKTLAAYLDDELAKRPTEEAWRYLRTLPGVGPKTAACVLMFHLDRAAFPIDTHVWRTARRLGLRGPKVSADLAHTLFAKVTPPEWVYPLHVNLIRHGRQICHAQRPACKACPLYSECAFVGSVNAQETAIPGI
;
A
#
# COMPACT_ATOMS: atom_id res chain seq x y z
N MET A 1 16.21 -6.67 18.45
CA MET A 1 15.85 -6.95 17.03
C MET A 1 16.91 -6.46 16.07
N ARG A 2 17.27 -5.16 16.09
CA ARG A 2 18.35 -4.61 15.25
C ARG A 2 19.63 -5.44 15.32
N ASP A 3 20.13 -5.69 16.53
CA ASP A 3 21.43 -6.36 16.74
C ASP A 3 21.31 -7.87 17.06
N ALA A 4 20.13 -8.47 16.84
CA ALA A 4 19.93 -9.91 17.08
C ALA A 4 20.45 -10.75 15.89
N ALA A 5 20.71 -12.05 16.09
CA ALA A 5 20.99 -12.94 14.97
C ALA A 5 19.76 -13.05 14.05
N THR A 6 19.96 -12.92 12.73
CA THR A 6 18.91 -13.00 11.70
C THR A 6 18.07 -14.26 11.80
N ASP A 7 18.68 -15.39 12.14
CA ASP A 7 18.00 -16.69 12.28
C ASP A 7 17.03 -16.70 13.45
N LYS A 8 17.38 -16.06 14.57
CA LYS A 8 16.48 -15.92 15.73
C LYS A 8 15.27 -15.06 15.38
N ILE A 9 15.47 -14.01 14.59
CA ILE A 9 14.37 -13.15 14.10
C ILE A 9 13.49 -13.95 13.13
N ALA A 10 14.10 -14.67 12.18
CA ALA A 10 13.39 -15.48 11.20
C ALA A 10 12.53 -16.55 11.87
N GLU A 11 13.05 -17.22 12.89
CA GLU A 11 12.29 -18.19 13.69
C GLU A 11 11.10 -17.53 14.40
N ALA A 12 11.31 -16.35 15.01
CA ALA A 12 10.25 -15.61 15.69
C ALA A 12 9.12 -15.15 14.75
N ILE A 13 9.43 -14.87 13.48
CA ILE A 13 8.46 -14.37 12.49
C ILE A 13 8.04 -15.42 11.45
N LYS A 14 8.35 -16.71 11.69
CA LYS A 14 8.14 -17.81 10.73
C LYS A 14 6.72 -17.90 10.19
N CYS A 15 5.73 -17.60 11.03
CA CYS A 15 4.30 -17.65 10.68
C CYS A 15 3.92 -16.67 9.55
N GLY A 16 4.70 -15.61 9.33
CA GLY A 16 4.42 -14.59 8.32
C GLY A 16 4.87 -14.93 6.90
N GLY A 17 5.57 -16.06 6.70
CA GLY A 17 6.17 -16.43 5.42
C GLY A 17 7.32 -15.52 4.98
N LEU A 18 8.21 -16.05 4.12
CA LEU A 18 9.44 -15.36 3.66
C LEU A 18 10.33 -14.87 4.83
N ALA A 19 10.33 -15.59 5.94
CA ALA A 19 10.86 -15.11 7.23
C ALA A 19 12.35 -14.75 7.17
N HIS A 20 13.17 -15.54 6.50
CA HIS A 20 14.60 -15.25 6.33
C HIS A 20 14.85 -13.97 5.52
N MET A 21 14.05 -13.71 4.48
CA MET A 21 14.19 -12.46 3.72
C MET A 21 13.70 -11.27 4.56
N LYS A 22 12.60 -11.44 5.30
CA LYS A 22 12.06 -10.39 6.17
C LYS A 22 12.98 -10.07 7.33
N SER A 23 13.65 -11.04 7.95
CA SER A 23 14.54 -10.78 9.08
C SER A 23 15.69 -9.85 8.69
N VAL A 24 16.34 -10.11 7.55
CA VAL A 24 17.39 -9.25 7.00
C VAL A 24 16.84 -7.84 6.70
N ARG A 25 15.72 -7.75 5.98
CA ARG A 25 15.12 -6.44 5.63
C ARG A 25 14.72 -5.62 6.85
N LEU A 26 14.19 -6.27 7.89
CA LEU A 26 13.83 -5.60 9.13
C LEU A 26 15.06 -5.00 9.82
N GLN A 27 16.19 -5.72 9.81
CA GLN A 27 17.44 -5.18 10.33
C GLN A 27 17.96 -4.03 9.47
N ASP A 28 17.95 -4.16 8.14
CA ASP A 28 18.39 -3.10 7.23
C ASP A 28 17.63 -1.79 7.47
N VAL A 29 16.31 -1.85 7.68
CA VAL A 29 15.49 -0.68 8.01
C VAL A 29 15.91 -0.09 9.36
N LEU A 30 16.07 -0.92 10.40
CA LEU A 30 16.47 -0.45 11.73
C LEU A 30 17.88 0.16 11.73
N TYR A 31 18.82 -0.41 10.98
CA TYR A 31 20.15 0.16 10.80
C TYR A 31 20.10 1.48 10.04
N SER A 32 19.35 1.55 8.93
CA SER A 32 19.19 2.79 8.16
C SER A 32 18.61 3.92 9.01
N LEU A 33 17.55 3.65 9.79
CA LEU A 33 16.96 4.64 10.70
C LEU A 33 17.92 5.04 11.82
N THR A 34 18.70 4.09 12.36
CA THR A 34 19.72 4.39 13.40
C THR A 34 20.76 5.36 12.85
N GLN A 35 21.28 5.14 11.65
CA GLN A 35 22.27 6.03 11.04
C GLN A 35 21.70 7.44 10.81
N GLN A 36 20.51 7.53 10.21
CA GLN A 36 19.87 8.83 9.96
C GLN A 36 19.60 9.60 11.27
N GLN A 37 19.17 8.91 12.32
CA GLN A 37 18.96 9.51 13.64
C GLN A 37 20.27 10.04 14.24
N GLN A 38 21.34 9.25 14.18
CA GLN A 38 22.66 9.62 14.71
C GLN A 38 23.27 10.81 13.96
N GLU A 39 23.15 10.84 12.64
CA GLU A 39 23.59 11.96 11.79
C GLU A 39 22.89 13.27 12.15
N GLN A 40 21.64 13.19 12.63
CA GLN A 40 20.86 14.34 13.08
C GLN A 40 21.03 14.65 14.58
N GLY A 41 21.82 13.86 15.31
CA GLY A 41 22.03 14.02 16.75
C GLY A 41 20.78 13.80 17.60
N GLU A 42 19.77 13.09 17.07
CA GLU A 42 18.51 12.84 17.77
C GLU A 42 18.63 11.60 18.68
N THR A 43 17.97 11.62 19.83
CA THR A 43 18.13 10.59 20.88
C THR A 43 16.83 9.87 21.25
N LYS A 44 15.72 10.26 20.61
CA LYS A 44 14.41 9.60 20.73
C LYS A 44 14.48 8.11 20.40
N THR A 45 13.42 7.38 20.71
CA THR A 45 13.26 6.03 20.15
C THR A 45 13.17 6.11 18.62
N LEU A 46 13.60 5.06 17.90
CA LEU A 46 13.52 5.03 16.43
C LEU A 46 12.09 5.22 15.92
N ALA A 47 11.09 4.74 16.66
CA ALA A 47 9.68 4.93 16.32
C ALA A 47 9.29 6.41 16.40
N ALA A 48 9.59 7.08 17.52
CA ALA A 48 9.30 8.50 17.69
C ALA A 48 10.09 9.38 16.70
N TYR A 49 11.36 9.03 16.42
CA TYR A 49 12.13 9.68 15.37
C TYR A 49 11.47 9.55 14.00
N LEU A 50 11.06 8.33 13.63
CA LEU A 50 10.37 8.11 12.36
C LEU A 50 9.04 8.88 12.30
N ASP A 51 8.27 8.91 13.38
CA ASP A 51 7.03 9.68 13.46
C ASP A 51 7.28 11.18 13.23
N ASP A 52 8.31 11.76 13.85
CA ASP A 52 8.70 13.16 13.64
C ASP A 52 9.14 13.42 12.19
N GLU A 53 9.93 12.51 11.61
CA GLU A 53 10.33 12.59 10.21
C GLU A 53 9.10 12.57 9.28
N LEU A 54 8.11 11.73 9.53
CA LEU A 54 6.93 11.66 8.69
C LEU A 54 6.00 12.86 8.94
N ALA A 55 5.85 13.30 10.19
CA ALA A 55 4.99 14.42 10.58
C ALA A 55 5.41 15.73 9.92
N LYS A 56 6.72 16.02 9.86
CA LYS A 56 7.24 17.27 9.28
C LYS A 56 7.17 17.35 7.75
N ARG A 57 6.79 16.26 7.07
CA ARG A 57 6.73 16.16 5.60
C ARG A 57 5.30 16.15 5.08
N PRO A 58 5.00 16.81 3.95
CA PRO A 58 3.77 16.57 3.19
C PRO A 58 3.61 15.09 2.81
N THR A 59 2.38 14.61 2.60
CA THR A 59 2.08 13.19 2.34
C THR A 59 2.94 12.57 1.24
N GLU A 60 3.09 13.27 0.11
CA GLU A 60 3.87 12.78 -1.03
C GLU A 60 5.38 12.69 -0.72
N GLU A 61 5.92 13.65 0.04
CA GLU A 61 7.33 13.62 0.46
C GLU A 61 7.58 12.54 1.51
N ALA A 62 6.66 12.37 2.46
CA ALA A 62 6.70 11.28 3.42
C ALA A 62 6.64 9.91 2.72
N TRP A 63 5.84 9.79 1.65
CA TRP A 63 5.77 8.58 0.84
C TRP A 63 7.09 8.28 0.13
N ARG A 64 7.75 9.29 -0.45
CA ARG A 64 9.08 9.14 -1.06
C ARG A 64 10.15 8.82 -0.02
N TYR A 65 10.12 9.48 1.14
CA TYR A 65 11.03 9.21 2.23
C TYR A 65 10.94 7.76 2.72
N LEU A 66 9.73 7.23 2.95
CA LEU A 66 9.57 5.83 3.33
C LEU A 66 10.17 4.87 2.30
N ARG A 67 10.09 5.20 1.00
CA ARG A 67 10.67 4.40 -0.09
C ARG A 67 12.20 4.44 -0.15
N THR A 68 12.87 5.33 0.59
CA THR A 68 14.33 5.27 0.71
C THR A 68 14.78 4.19 1.70
N LEU A 69 13.89 3.73 2.57
CA LEU A 69 14.18 2.68 3.53
C LEU A 69 14.32 1.31 2.81
N PRO A 70 15.35 0.51 3.14
CA PRO A 70 15.60 -0.76 2.46
C PRO A 70 14.40 -1.72 2.50
N GLY A 71 13.92 -2.13 1.33
CA GLY A 71 12.80 -3.08 1.21
C GLY A 71 11.41 -2.48 1.41
N VAL A 72 11.29 -1.16 1.60
CA VAL A 72 10.00 -0.46 1.66
C VAL A 72 9.56 -0.04 0.26
N GLY A 73 8.64 -0.82 -0.32
CA GLY A 73 8.02 -0.49 -1.61
C GLY A 73 6.88 0.52 -1.52
N PRO A 74 6.36 1.00 -2.67
CA PRO A 74 5.31 2.03 -2.74
C PRO A 74 4.03 1.66 -1.98
N LYS A 75 3.61 0.38 -2.06
CA LYS A 75 2.47 -0.14 -1.31
C LYS A 75 2.71 -0.09 0.20
N THR A 76 3.87 -0.52 0.66
CA THR A 76 4.19 -0.51 2.10
C THR A 76 4.23 0.91 2.64
N ALA A 77 4.87 1.83 1.92
CA ALA A 77 4.89 3.25 2.26
C ALA A 77 3.47 3.83 2.37
N ALA A 78 2.62 3.59 1.37
CA ALA A 78 1.23 4.06 1.39
C ALA A 78 0.44 3.46 2.57
N CYS A 79 0.66 2.17 2.91
CA CYS A 79 0.03 1.56 4.07
C CYS A 79 0.45 2.23 5.38
N VAL A 80 1.72 2.55 5.56
CA VAL A 80 2.19 3.26 6.77
C VAL A 80 1.48 4.62 6.87
N LEU A 81 1.49 5.42 5.81
CA LEU A 81 0.86 6.74 5.82
C LEU A 81 -0.65 6.68 6.11
N MET A 82 -1.36 5.70 5.54
CA MET A 82 -2.81 5.59 5.70
C MET A 82 -3.22 4.97 7.03
N PHE A 83 -2.59 3.86 7.45
CA PHE A 83 -3.02 3.13 8.65
C PHE A 83 -2.41 3.68 9.94
N HIS A 84 -1.21 4.25 9.90
CA HIS A 84 -0.52 4.76 11.09
C HIS A 84 -0.70 6.26 11.28
N LEU A 85 -0.69 7.04 10.18
CA LEU A 85 -0.73 8.51 10.24
C LEU A 85 -2.06 9.12 9.79
N ASP A 86 -3.07 8.30 9.49
CA ASP A 86 -4.40 8.73 9.01
C ASP A 86 -4.33 9.71 7.82
N ARG A 87 -3.35 9.52 6.93
CA ARG A 87 -3.18 10.34 5.72
C ARG A 87 -3.91 9.71 4.55
N ALA A 88 -4.44 10.56 3.65
CA ALA A 88 -5.10 10.17 2.41
C ALA A 88 -4.12 9.60 1.34
N ALA A 89 -3.30 8.61 1.71
CA ALA A 89 -2.48 7.81 0.80
C ALA A 89 -3.24 6.55 0.40
N PHE A 90 -3.22 6.15 -0.87
CA PHE A 90 -4.01 5.01 -1.36
C PHE A 90 -3.13 3.80 -1.70
N PRO A 91 -3.10 2.74 -0.87
CA PRO A 91 -2.30 1.56 -1.17
C PRO A 91 -2.98 0.70 -2.25
N ILE A 92 -2.29 0.46 -3.34
CA ILE A 92 -2.64 -0.49 -4.40
C ILE A 92 -1.99 -1.84 -4.07
N ASP A 93 -2.79 -2.79 -3.58
CA ASP A 93 -2.37 -4.19 -3.44
C ASP A 93 -2.85 -5.03 -4.63
N THR A 94 -2.62 -6.36 -4.59
CA THR A 94 -3.02 -7.25 -5.68
C THR A 94 -4.54 -7.38 -5.86
N HIS A 95 -5.33 -7.18 -4.81
CA HIS A 95 -6.79 -7.19 -4.88
C HIS A 95 -7.31 -5.89 -5.47
N VAL A 96 -6.88 -4.75 -4.93
CA VAL A 96 -7.19 -3.41 -5.44
C VAL A 96 -6.77 -3.30 -6.90
N TRP A 97 -5.55 -3.70 -7.23
CA TRP A 97 -5.03 -3.68 -8.59
C TRP A 97 -5.92 -4.42 -9.58
N ARG A 98 -6.35 -5.64 -9.24
CA ARG A 98 -7.21 -6.45 -10.11
C ARG A 98 -8.62 -5.89 -10.18
N THR A 99 -9.23 -5.61 -9.02
CA THR A 99 -10.60 -5.11 -8.93
C THR A 99 -10.75 -3.79 -9.67
N ALA A 100 -9.82 -2.85 -9.49
CA ALA A 100 -9.80 -1.58 -10.19
C ALA A 100 -9.82 -1.76 -11.72
N ARG A 101 -9.06 -2.71 -12.27
CA ARG A 101 -9.08 -2.98 -13.72
C ARG A 101 -10.41 -3.50 -14.20
N ARG A 102 -11.00 -4.44 -13.45
CA ARG A 102 -12.26 -5.08 -13.84
C ARG A 102 -13.46 -4.15 -13.70
N LEU A 103 -13.41 -3.22 -12.76
CA LEU A 103 -14.42 -2.18 -12.59
C LEU A 103 -14.22 -0.99 -13.54
N GLY A 104 -13.15 -0.96 -14.34
CA GLY A 104 -12.87 0.17 -15.23
C GLY A 104 -12.25 1.39 -14.54
N LEU A 105 -11.85 1.28 -13.26
CA LEU A 105 -11.25 2.36 -12.47
C LEU A 105 -9.79 2.65 -12.82
N ARG A 106 -9.16 1.83 -13.68
CA ARG A 106 -7.82 2.14 -14.22
C ARG A 106 -7.65 1.75 -15.68
N GLY A 107 -6.96 2.60 -16.44
CA GLY A 107 -6.57 2.33 -17.81
C GLY A 107 -5.58 1.15 -17.95
N PRO A 108 -5.44 0.60 -19.18
CA PRO A 108 -4.53 -0.51 -19.46
C PRO A 108 -3.06 -0.14 -19.29
N LYS A 109 -2.73 1.15 -19.46
CA LYS A 109 -1.37 1.68 -19.46
C LYS A 109 -0.92 2.23 -18.10
N VAL A 110 -1.81 2.27 -17.10
CA VAL A 110 -1.48 2.73 -15.75
C VAL A 110 -0.55 1.73 -15.10
N SER A 111 0.58 2.20 -14.57
CA SER A 111 1.52 1.40 -13.78
C SER A 111 1.06 1.29 -12.32
N ALA A 112 1.57 0.29 -11.59
CA ALA A 112 1.24 0.13 -10.17
C ALA A 112 1.69 1.33 -9.34
N ASP A 113 2.88 1.89 -9.63
CA ASP A 113 3.40 3.07 -8.92
C ASP A 113 2.51 4.30 -9.16
N LEU A 114 2.12 4.54 -10.43
CA LEU A 114 1.25 5.66 -10.79
C LEU A 114 -0.16 5.52 -10.18
N ALA A 115 -0.68 4.29 -10.07
CA ALA A 115 -1.99 4.04 -9.51
C ALA A 115 -2.10 4.49 -8.04
N HIS A 116 -1.03 4.39 -7.24
CA HIS A 116 -1.04 4.89 -5.85
C HIS A 116 -1.35 6.39 -5.79
N THR A 117 -0.65 7.18 -6.61
CA THR A 117 -0.82 8.63 -6.67
C THR A 117 -2.15 9.03 -7.28
N LEU A 118 -2.57 8.35 -8.36
CA LEU A 118 -3.84 8.66 -9.03
C LEU A 118 -5.04 8.39 -8.12
N PHE A 119 -5.10 7.22 -7.47
CA PHE A 119 -6.21 6.88 -6.57
C PHE A 119 -6.26 7.82 -5.36
N ALA A 120 -5.10 8.17 -4.79
CA ALA A 120 -5.04 9.15 -3.70
C ALA A 120 -5.54 10.54 -4.13
N LYS A 121 -5.30 10.94 -5.39
CA LYS A 121 -5.71 12.25 -5.92
C LYS A 121 -7.21 12.33 -6.21
N VAL A 122 -7.82 11.27 -6.73
CA VAL A 122 -9.22 11.31 -7.19
C VAL A 122 -10.23 10.84 -6.16
N THR A 123 -9.78 10.13 -5.12
CA THR A 123 -10.66 9.66 -4.04
C THR A 123 -10.79 10.77 -3.00
N PRO A 124 -12.02 11.16 -2.60
CA PRO A 124 -12.21 12.05 -1.45
C PRO A 124 -11.43 11.53 -0.23
N PRO A 125 -10.70 12.39 0.51
CA PRO A 125 -9.84 11.96 1.62
C PRO A 125 -10.54 11.02 2.62
N GLU A 126 -11.78 11.33 2.98
CA GLU A 126 -12.62 10.56 3.91
C GLU A 126 -13.01 9.16 3.37
N TRP A 127 -12.88 8.94 2.06
CA TRP A 127 -13.18 7.67 1.42
C TRP A 127 -11.96 6.80 1.19
N VAL A 128 -10.73 7.32 1.30
CA VAL A 128 -9.50 6.58 1.00
C VAL A 128 -9.41 5.28 1.80
N TYR A 129 -9.56 5.37 3.13
CA TYR A 129 -9.52 4.20 4.01
C TYR A 129 -10.66 3.19 3.72
N PRO A 130 -11.95 3.58 3.78
CA PRO A 130 -13.04 2.63 3.58
C PRO A 130 -13.04 2.04 2.17
N LEU A 131 -12.69 2.82 1.13
CA LEU A 131 -12.59 2.33 -0.24
C LEU A 131 -11.48 1.28 -0.36
N HIS A 132 -10.28 1.54 0.17
CA HIS A 132 -9.18 0.58 0.15
C HIS A 132 -9.58 -0.76 0.80
N VAL A 133 -10.14 -0.71 2.02
CA VAL A 133 -10.56 -1.91 2.75
C VAL A 133 -11.68 -2.66 2.02
N ASN A 134 -12.68 -1.93 1.49
CA ASN A 134 -13.78 -2.53 0.76
C ASN A 134 -13.33 -3.18 -0.56
N LEU A 135 -12.38 -2.58 -1.30
CA LEU A 135 -11.82 -3.18 -2.51
C LEU A 135 -11.03 -4.45 -2.21
N ILE A 136 -10.28 -4.49 -1.10
CA ILE A 136 -9.60 -5.72 -0.64
C ILE A 136 -10.62 -6.79 -0.29
N ARG A 137 -11.62 -6.46 0.54
CA ARG A 137 -12.67 -7.39 0.96
C ARG A 137 -13.43 -7.94 -0.25
N HIS A 138 -13.83 -7.06 -1.18
CA HIS A 138 -14.49 -7.44 -2.41
C HIS A 138 -13.63 -8.36 -3.28
N GLY A 139 -12.34 -8.02 -3.45
CA GLY A 139 -11.39 -8.83 -4.20
C GLY A 139 -11.09 -10.20 -3.56
N ARG A 140 -11.29 -10.34 -2.24
CA ARG A 140 -11.12 -11.60 -1.51
C ARG A 140 -12.38 -12.47 -1.52
N GLN A 141 -13.56 -11.87 -1.42
CA GLN A 141 -14.83 -12.58 -1.19
C GLN A 141 -15.65 -12.79 -2.46
N ILE A 142 -15.48 -11.95 -3.48
CA ILE A 142 -16.33 -11.94 -4.69
C ILE A 142 -15.47 -11.91 -5.96
N CYS A 143 -14.64 -10.88 -6.12
CA CYS A 143 -13.84 -10.65 -7.31
C CYS A 143 -12.49 -11.40 -7.25
N HIS A 144 -12.56 -12.72 -7.07
CA HIS A 144 -11.40 -13.61 -6.99
C HIS A 144 -10.52 -13.52 -8.24
N ALA A 145 -9.23 -13.84 -8.12
CA ALA A 145 -8.29 -13.82 -9.24
C ALA A 145 -8.76 -14.75 -10.37
N GLN A 146 -9.15 -15.97 -10.00
CA GLN A 146 -9.73 -16.96 -10.89
C GLN A 146 -11.19 -17.19 -10.51
N ARG A 147 -12.06 -17.39 -11.51
CA ARG A 147 -13.49 -17.71 -11.33
C ARG A 147 -14.21 -16.76 -10.34
N PRO A 148 -14.24 -15.44 -10.61
CA PRO A 148 -14.96 -14.50 -9.75
C PRO A 148 -16.46 -14.82 -9.67
N ALA A 149 -17.08 -14.56 -8.52
CA ALA A 149 -18.50 -14.80 -8.27
C ALA A 149 -19.39 -13.70 -8.86
N CYS A 150 -19.23 -13.41 -10.16
CA CYS A 150 -19.85 -12.25 -10.82
C CYS A 150 -21.37 -12.20 -10.67
N LYS A 151 -22.08 -13.33 -10.73
CA LYS A 151 -23.55 -13.39 -10.60
C LYS A 151 -24.06 -12.89 -9.24
N ALA A 152 -23.23 -12.97 -8.19
CA ALA A 152 -23.56 -12.49 -6.85
C ALA A 152 -22.87 -11.15 -6.54
N CYS A 153 -22.22 -10.51 -7.52
CA CYS A 153 -21.48 -9.29 -7.33
C CYS A 153 -22.42 -8.08 -7.25
N PRO A 154 -22.39 -7.27 -6.18
CA PRO A 154 -23.22 -6.08 -6.07
C PRO A 154 -22.84 -5.00 -7.10
N LEU A 155 -21.67 -5.10 -7.72
CA LEU A 155 -21.17 -4.18 -8.75
C LEU A 155 -21.39 -4.72 -10.17
N TYR A 156 -22.19 -5.77 -10.35
CA TYR A 156 -22.33 -6.45 -11.64
C TYR A 156 -22.78 -5.51 -12.77
N SER A 157 -23.80 -4.69 -12.53
CA SER A 157 -24.34 -3.75 -13.53
C SER A 157 -23.31 -2.71 -13.97
N GLU A 158 -22.43 -2.29 -13.05
CA GLU A 158 -21.43 -1.24 -13.25
C GLU A 158 -20.06 -1.78 -13.67
N CYS A 159 -19.89 -3.10 -13.80
CA CYS A 159 -18.58 -3.71 -13.98
C CYS A 159 -18.17 -3.77 -15.45
N ALA A 160 -17.14 -3.02 -15.84
CA ALA A 160 -16.58 -3.04 -17.20
C ALA A 160 -16.01 -4.41 -17.68
N PHE A 161 -15.86 -5.40 -16.79
CA PHE A 161 -15.35 -6.74 -17.13
C PHE A 161 -16.42 -7.74 -17.55
N VAL A 162 -17.65 -7.63 -17.02
CA VAL A 162 -18.76 -8.59 -17.27
C VAL A 162 -20.11 -7.91 -17.49
N GLY A 163 -20.27 -6.67 -17.04
CA GLY A 163 -21.43 -5.85 -17.30
C GLY A 163 -21.38 -5.21 -18.68
N SER A 164 -22.47 -4.53 -19.05
CA SER A 164 -22.64 -3.89 -20.37
C SER A 164 -22.04 -2.48 -20.46
N VAL A 165 -21.28 -2.05 -19.45
CA VAL A 165 -20.76 -0.68 -19.38
C VAL A 165 -19.47 -0.55 -20.19
N ASN A 166 -19.42 0.46 -21.05
CA ASN A 166 -18.27 0.71 -21.89
C ASN A 166 -17.12 1.23 -21.02
N ALA A 167 -15.98 0.53 -21.01
CA ALA A 167 -14.84 0.87 -20.12
C ALA A 167 -14.26 2.27 -20.36
N GLN A 168 -14.54 2.88 -21.52
CA GLN A 168 -14.15 4.25 -21.87
C GLN A 168 -15.04 5.32 -21.22
N GLU A 169 -16.27 4.99 -20.84
CA GLU A 169 -17.21 5.92 -20.18
C GLU A 169 -17.04 5.92 -18.65
N THR A 170 -16.55 4.82 -18.06
CA THR A 170 -16.33 4.68 -16.60
C THR A 170 -14.93 5.06 -16.14
N ALA A 171 -14.01 5.29 -17.07
CA ALA A 171 -12.64 5.70 -16.73
C ALA A 171 -12.67 7.11 -16.12
N ILE A 172 -12.09 7.26 -14.93
CA ILE A 172 -11.94 8.58 -14.31
C ILE A 172 -11.04 9.43 -15.22
N PRO A 173 -11.47 10.62 -15.67
CA PRO A 173 -10.70 11.43 -16.62
C PRO A 173 -9.25 11.63 -16.15
N GLY A 174 -8.29 11.13 -16.94
CA GLY A 174 -6.86 11.17 -16.60
C GLY A 174 -6.27 9.91 -15.93
N ILE A 175 -7.01 8.79 -15.87
CA ILE A 175 -6.58 7.46 -15.37
C ILE A 175 -6.77 6.38 -16.44
#